data_AF-A0A3Q1HA76-F1
#
_entry.id   AF-A0A3Q1HA76-F1
#
_cell.length_a   1.000
_cell.length_b   1.000
_cell.length_c   1.000
_cell.angle_alpha   90.00
_cell.angle_beta   90.00
_cell.angle_gamma   90.00
#
_symmetry.space_group_name_H-M   'P 1'
#
loop_
_entity.id
_entity.type
_entity.pdbx_description
1 polymer ?
#
loop_
_entity_poly.entity_id
_entity_poly.type
_entity_poly.pdbx_seq_one_letter_code
_entity_poly.pdbx_strand_id
1 'polypeptide(L)'
;MVQPQPDGPMQWDMSGEDSGGALRVPPELAANEVVTKLLGDNQQLREALRRSNLALRQRCEEMEGWQRRTREEREFLSCRFQEARALVERLAQENHSLQGLVNGPASSSNHSCSSSQTEDLQGQSLAMLNWLQPSVVVLRGFCIFLCRLCSKVKALQVAEREQEQQRKQHHVAMDKLLLQTQSLEQALKTERHVVTEEKKKLTQLQHAYTCLFRDYDSKLKSEVKTHLRDLCSRLEEAERALALKQDLIDKLKEEVEQQKGSLETVPVLTAQAEIYKADFLAEREAREKLNQKKEELQDQLNKAMTDIERLKQEATSRARMEQMKLRHLEDFPARPPNIPPPQGAAGVEDLPDLCCPKCQYLAPDMDTLQIHVMDCIQ
;
A
#
# COMPACT_ATOMS: atom_id res chain seq x y z
N MET A 1 -9.65 56.58 -21.66
CA MET A 1 -8.83 56.28 -20.46
C MET A 1 -9.70 55.45 -19.53
N VAL A 2 -9.34 54.19 -19.29
CA VAL A 2 -9.97 53.32 -18.29
C VAL A 2 -8.83 52.62 -17.56
N GLN A 3 -8.82 52.67 -16.23
CA GLN A 3 -7.79 52.02 -15.42
C GLN A 3 -8.05 50.50 -15.35
N PRO A 4 -7.02 49.65 -15.43
CA PRO A 4 -7.12 48.26 -14.99
C PRO A 4 -7.14 48.21 -13.45
N GLN A 5 -7.97 47.34 -12.88
CA GLN A 5 -7.85 47.00 -11.45
C GLN A 5 -6.63 46.10 -11.22
N PRO A 6 -6.02 46.15 -10.02
CA PRO A 6 -5.03 45.17 -9.62
C PRO A 6 -5.72 43.90 -9.13
N ASP A 7 -5.55 42.79 -9.83
CA ASP A 7 -5.90 41.47 -9.30
C ASP A 7 -5.04 41.18 -8.06
N GLY A 8 -5.69 41.02 -6.91
CA GLY A 8 -5.03 40.69 -5.66
C GLY A 8 -4.43 39.27 -5.69
N PRO A 9 -3.28 39.03 -5.05
CA PRO A 9 -2.68 37.70 -5.02
C PRO A 9 -3.61 36.72 -4.30
N MET A 10 -3.87 35.55 -4.92
CA MET A 10 -4.55 34.42 -4.29
C MET A 10 -3.75 33.92 -3.09
N GLN A 11 -4.05 34.47 -1.90
CA GLN A 11 -3.38 34.15 -0.66
C GLN A 11 -3.98 32.85 -0.08
N TRP A 12 -3.35 31.73 -0.38
CA TRP A 12 -3.65 30.44 0.26
C TRP A 12 -3.13 30.47 1.70
N ASP A 13 -4.01 30.84 2.63
CA ASP A 13 -3.69 30.95 4.04
C ASP A 13 -3.43 29.56 4.65
N MET A 14 -2.15 29.19 4.72
CA MET A 14 -1.65 27.93 5.28
C MET A 14 -1.33 28.08 6.77
N SER A 15 -2.28 28.65 7.53
CA SER A 15 -2.17 28.76 8.98
C SER A 15 -2.26 27.38 9.64
N GLY A 16 -1.09 26.84 9.97
CA GLY A 16 -0.90 25.52 10.58
C GLY A 16 -1.23 25.50 12.06
N GLU A 17 -2.52 25.54 12.40
CA GLU A 17 -3.03 25.24 13.75
C GLU A 17 -3.89 23.97 13.74
N ASP A 18 -3.92 23.25 14.87
CA ASP A 18 -4.37 21.85 15.01
C ASP A 18 -5.91 21.65 14.87
N SER A 19 -6.60 22.62 14.28
CA SER A 19 -8.05 22.60 14.04
C SER A 19 -8.37 22.22 12.60
N GLY A 20 -8.34 20.91 12.33
CA GLY A 20 -9.08 20.27 11.23
C GLY A 20 -9.14 21.02 9.89
N GLY A 21 -8.00 21.43 9.34
CA GLY A 21 -7.90 22.33 8.19
C GLY A 21 -8.60 21.86 6.91
N ALA A 22 -9.89 22.13 6.80
CA ALA A 22 -10.67 22.01 5.58
C ALA A 22 -10.23 23.12 4.61
N LEU A 23 -9.64 22.74 3.47
CA LEU A 23 -9.29 23.68 2.41
C LEU A 23 -10.58 24.29 1.86
N ARG A 24 -10.84 25.56 2.18
CA ARG A 24 -12.04 26.26 1.74
C ARG A 24 -11.88 26.67 0.27
N VAL A 25 -12.65 26.03 -0.60
CA VAL A 25 -12.60 26.26 -2.05
C VAL A 25 -13.25 27.60 -2.39
N PRO A 26 -12.64 28.45 -3.24
CA PRO A 26 -13.30 29.61 -3.83
C PRO A 26 -14.56 29.21 -4.61
N PRO A 27 -15.65 30.00 -4.55
CA PRO A 27 -16.92 29.64 -5.17
C PRO A 27 -16.85 29.50 -6.70
N GLU A 28 -15.93 30.20 -7.38
CA GLU A 28 -15.71 30.04 -8.83
C GLU A 28 -15.16 28.66 -9.21
N LEU A 29 -14.45 28.00 -8.28
CA LEU A 29 -13.80 26.70 -8.51
C LEU A 29 -14.58 25.52 -7.91
N ALA A 30 -15.56 25.79 -7.04
CA ALA A 30 -16.36 24.76 -6.36
C ALA A 30 -17.22 23.90 -7.32
N ALA A 31 -17.54 24.41 -8.52
CA ALA A 31 -18.25 23.68 -9.56
C ALA A 31 -17.33 22.83 -10.47
N ASN A 32 -16.01 22.90 -10.32
CA ASN A 32 -15.07 22.20 -11.18
C ASN A 32 -14.86 20.74 -10.71
N GLU A 33 -15.28 19.78 -11.54
CA GLU A 33 -15.21 18.34 -11.20
C GLU A 33 -13.79 17.85 -10.85
N VAL A 34 -12.76 18.38 -11.52
CA VAL A 34 -11.36 18.01 -11.27
C VAL A 34 -10.92 18.54 -9.90
N VAL A 35 -11.30 19.76 -9.54
CA VAL A 35 -11.02 20.34 -8.22
C VAL A 35 -11.73 19.52 -7.12
N THR A 36 -13.00 19.20 -7.31
CA THR A 36 -13.78 18.37 -6.37
C THR A 36 -13.15 16.97 -6.18
N LYS A 37 -12.69 16.34 -7.26
CA LYS A 37 -11.98 15.05 -7.19
C LYS A 37 -10.65 15.17 -6.44
N LEU A 38 -9.82 16.16 -6.77
CA LEU A 38 -8.53 16.38 -6.11
C LEU A 38 -8.69 16.66 -4.60
N LEU A 39 -9.76 17.34 -4.18
CA LEU A 39 -10.07 17.56 -2.77
C LEU A 39 -10.49 16.26 -2.06
N GLY A 40 -11.30 15.42 -2.72
CA GLY A 40 -11.64 14.09 -2.24
C GLY A 40 -10.41 13.20 -2.07
N ASP A 41 -9.53 13.17 -3.07
CA ASP A 41 -8.26 12.43 -3.03
C ASP A 41 -7.35 12.98 -1.90
N ASN A 42 -7.27 14.31 -1.73
CA ASN A 42 -6.50 14.93 -0.65
C ASN A 42 -7.06 14.60 0.75
N GLN A 43 -8.38 14.56 0.91
CA GLN A 43 -9.03 14.13 2.14
C GLN A 43 -8.72 12.65 2.44
N GLN A 44 -8.85 11.76 1.45
CA GLN A 44 -8.51 10.35 1.60
C GLN A 44 -7.03 10.14 1.98
N LEU A 45 -6.10 10.89 1.37
CA LEU A 45 -4.69 10.86 1.72
C LEU A 45 -4.43 11.33 3.17
N ARG A 46 -5.10 12.40 3.61
CA ARG A 46 -5.03 12.88 5.01
C ARG A 46 -5.57 11.86 6.00
N GLU A 47 -6.69 11.20 5.68
CA GLU A 47 -7.26 10.13 6.51
C GLU A 47 -6.36 8.89 6.55
N ALA A 48 -5.81 8.46 5.42
CA ALA A 48 -4.85 7.36 5.34
C ALA A 48 -3.58 7.67 6.15
N LEU A 49 -3.06 8.89 6.05
CA LEU A 49 -1.90 9.34 6.83
C LEU A 49 -2.19 9.39 8.33
N ARG A 50 -3.38 9.85 8.75
CA ARG A 50 -3.80 9.77 10.16
C ARG A 50 -3.91 8.34 10.67
N ARG A 51 -4.54 7.43 9.91
CA ARG A 51 -4.65 6.00 10.25
C ARG A 51 -3.28 5.34 10.36
N SER A 52 -2.37 5.63 9.42
CA SER A 52 -0.98 5.15 9.44
C SER A 52 -0.20 5.64 10.66
N ASN A 53 -0.27 6.94 10.98
CA ASN A 53 0.38 7.50 12.16
C ASN A 53 -0.18 6.93 13.47
N LEU A 54 -1.49 6.70 13.57
CA LEU A 54 -2.09 6.06 14.75
C LEU A 54 -1.60 4.62 14.92
N ALA A 55 -1.58 3.83 13.84
CA ALA A 55 -1.08 2.46 13.85
C ALA A 55 0.44 2.40 14.19
N LEU A 56 1.23 3.37 13.72
CA LEU A 56 2.64 3.48 14.10
C LEU A 56 2.82 3.77 15.59
N ARG A 57 2.05 4.71 16.16
CA ARG A 57 2.07 4.99 17.61
C ARG A 57 1.72 3.76 18.44
N GLN A 58 0.64 3.05 18.08
CA GLN A 58 0.25 1.80 18.73
C GLN A 58 1.37 0.74 18.67
N ARG A 59 2.01 0.56 17.53
CA ARG A 59 3.14 -0.38 17.40
C ARG A 59 4.39 0.05 18.18
N CYS A 60 4.64 1.34 18.35
CA CYS A 60 5.69 1.85 19.24
C CYS A 60 5.37 1.54 20.70
N GLU A 61 4.14 1.83 21.16
CA GLU A 61 3.67 1.54 22.53
C GLU A 61 3.72 0.03 22.84
N GLU A 62 3.32 -0.82 21.88
CA GLU A 62 3.43 -2.28 21.98
C GLU A 62 4.89 -2.75 22.10
N MET A 63 5.80 -2.17 21.31
CA MET A 63 7.22 -2.50 21.31
C MET A 63 7.90 -2.08 22.61
N GLU A 64 7.62 -0.87 23.11
CA GLU A 64 8.08 -0.40 24.42
C GLU A 64 7.53 -1.26 25.56
N GLY A 65 6.25 -1.62 25.49
CA GLY A 65 5.61 -2.52 26.45
C GLY A 65 6.22 -3.93 26.44
N TRP A 66 6.55 -4.46 25.26
CA TRP A 66 7.27 -5.74 25.13
C TRP A 66 8.69 -5.64 25.68
N GLN A 67 9.45 -4.62 25.31
CA GLN A 67 10.82 -4.40 25.79
C GLN A 67 10.88 -4.26 27.31
N ARG A 68 9.88 -3.59 27.92
CA ARG A 68 9.75 -3.47 29.37
C ARG A 68 9.53 -4.83 30.04
N ARG A 69 8.55 -5.62 29.56
CA ARG A 69 8.29 -6.98 30.07
C ARG A 69 9.51 -7.89 29.93
N THR A 70 10.21 -7.86 28.80
CA THR A 70 11.43 -8.64 28.58
C THR A 70 12.59 -8.21 29.49
N ARG A 71 12.68 -6.91 29.85
CA ARG A 71 13.61 -6.45 30.89
C ARG A 71 13.22 -7.00 32.27
N GLU A 72 11.97 -6.83 32.67
CA GLU A 72 11.43 -7.29 33.96
C GLU A 72 11.62 -8.81 34.13
N GLU A 73 11.34 -9.61 33.09
CA GLU A 73 11.55 -11.07 33.09
C GLU A 73 13.03 -11.43 33.22
N ARG A 74 13.93 -10.72 32.51
CA ARG A 74 15.38 -10.92 32.63
C ARG A 74 15.90 -10.57 34.02
N GLU A 75 15.40 -9.51 34.63
CA GLU A 75 15.74 -9.08 35.98
C GLU A 75 15.25 -10.11 37.02
N PHE A 76 14.00 -10.58 36.89
CA PHE A 76 13.45 -11.66 37.71
C PHE A 76 14.27 -12.95 37.62
N LEU A 77 14.60 -13.41 36.41
CA LEU A 77 15.45 -14.58 36.21
C LEU A 77 16.85 -14.38 36.80
N SER A 78 17.44 -13.19 36.65
CA SER A 78 18.73 -12.84 37.24
C SER A 78 18.70 -12.96 38.78
N CYS A 79 17.67 -12.43 39.44
CA CYS A 79 17.47 -12.59 40.88
C CYS A 79 17.32 -14.07 41.27
N ARG A 80 16.53 -14.86 40.54
CA ARG A 80 16.38 -16.30 40.80
C ARG A 80 17.69 -17.09 40.64
N PHE A 81 18.51 -16.76 39.65
CA PHE A 81 19.84 -17.38 39.51
C PHE A 81 20.80 -16.98 40.63
N GLN A 82 20.73 -15.74 41.13
CA GLN A 82 21.51 -15.30 42.28
C GLN A 82 21.08 -16.00 43.58
N GLU A 83 19.76 -16.13 43.83
CA GLU A 83 19.21 -16.93 44.94
C GLU A 83 19.67 -18.39 44.90
N ALA A 84 19.57 -19.04 43.73
CA ALA A 84 19.99 -20.42 43.54
C ALA A 84 21.50 -20.59 43.76
N ARG A 85 22.32 -19.65 43.27
CA ARG A 85 23.76 -19.65 43.48
C ARG A 85 24.12 -19.50 44.96
N ALA A 86 23.49 -18.57 45.68
CA ALA A 86 23.71 -18.38 47.11
C ALA A 86 23.24 -19.59 47.95
N LEU A 87 22.24 -20.36 47.48
CA LEU A 87 21.88 -21.64 48.09
C LEU A 87 22.96 -22.70 47.87
N VAL A 88 23.48 -22.84 46.64
CA VAL A 88 24.57 -23.79 46.33
C VAL A 88 25.84 -23.46 47.10
N GLU A 89 26.22 -22.18 47.21
CA GLU A 89 27.40 -21.74 47.97
C GLU A 89 27.26 -22.05 49.47
N ARG A 90 26.07 -21.89 50.07
CA ARG A 90 25.80 -22.32 51.46
C ARG A 90 25.87 -23.85 51.63
N LEU A 91 25.21 -24.60 50.75
CA LEU A 91 25.25 -26.07 50.80
C LEU A 91 26.67 -26.63 50.59
N ALA A 92 27.52 -25.93 49.83
CA ALA A 92 28.93 -26.26 49.69
C ALA A 92 29.73 -25.99 50.98
N GLN A 93 29.49 -24.86 51.65
CA GLN A 93 30.11 -24.53 52.95
C GLN A 93 29.67 -25.50 54.06
N GLU A 94 28.40 -25.90 54.09
CA GLU A 94 27.88 -26.91 55.00
C GLU A 94 28.51 -28.29 54.73
N ASN A 95 28.61 -28.71 53.46
CA ASN A 95 29.31 -29.95 53.09
C ASN A 95 30.80 -29.91 53.50
N HIS A 96 31.49 -28.79 53.31
CA HIS A 96 32.89 -28.65 53.74
C HIS A 96 33.02 -28.77 55.27
N SER A 97 32.07 -28.20 56.00
CA SER A 97 32.02 -28.23 57.47
C SER A 97 31.72 -29.64 58.00
N LEU A 98 30.78 -30.36 57.38
CA LEU A 98 30.46 -31.75 57.67
C LEU A 98 31.63 -32.69 57.32
N GLN A 99 32.31 -32.47 56.19
CA GLN A 99 33.53 -33.20 55.85
C GLN A 99 34.68 -32.92 56.83
N GLY A 100 34.79 -31.70 57.36
CA GLY A 100 35.74 -31.36 58.43
C GLY A 100 35.47 -32.12 59.73
N LEU A 101 34.20 -32.25 60.12
CA LEU A 101 33.78 -33.01 61.31
C LEU A 101 33.99 -34.53 61.17
N VAL A 102 33.85 -35.08 59.96
CA VAL A 102 34.04 -36.52 59.69
C VAL A 102 35.53 -36.91 59.57
N ASN A 103 36.44 -35.97 59.28
CA ASN A 103 37.86 -36.23 59.06
C ASN A 103 38.81 -35.73 60.19
N GLY A 104 38.28 -35.39 61.37
CA GLY A 104 39.10 -35.07 62.55
C GLY A 104 39.82 -36.30 63.12
N PRO A 105 41.05 -36.16 63.66
CA PRO A 105 41.83 -37.30 64.10
C PRO A 105 41.27 -37.93 65.39
N ALA A 106 40.95 -39.22 65.34
CA ALA A 106 40.65 -40.00 66.54
C ALA A 106 41.89 -40.10 67.44
N SER A 107 41.92 -39.36 68.55
CA SER A 107 42.97 -39.46 69.57
C SER A 107 42.37 -39.68 70.96
N SER A 108 42.71 -40.85 71.52
CA SER A 108 42.73 -41.23 72.94
C SER A 108 41.56 -40.84 73.87
N SER A 109 40.95 -41.87 74.47
CA SER A 109 40.64 -41.81 75.91
C SER A 109 40.61 -43.22 76.50
N ASN A 110 41.53 -43.50 77.43
CA ASN A 110 41.47 -44.66 78.32
C ASN A 110 40.38 -44.43 79.38
N HIS A 111 39.70 -45.48 79.83
CA HIS A 111 39.38 -45.59 81.26
C HIS A 111 39.11 -47.02 81.72
N SER A 112 39.67 -47.40 82.86
CA SER A 112 39.41 -48.65 83.59
C SER A 112 38.54 -48.37 84.83
N CYS A 113 37.81 -49.37 85.35
CA CYS A 113 37.59 -49.54 86.79
C CYS A 113 37.03 -50.93 87.20
N SER A 114 37.33 -51.30 88.45
CA SER A 114 36.96 -52.43 89.34
C SER A 114 35.45 -52.80 89.40
N SER A 115 34.89 -53.77 90.15
CA SER A 115 35.24 -54.49 91.40
C SER A 115 34.38 -55.78 91.52
N SER A 116 34.44 -56.70 92.53
CA SER A 116 35.31 -56.86 93.71
C SER A 116 35.39 -58.33 94.21
N GLN A 117 35.84 -58.51 95.46
CA GLN A 117 36.10 -59.69 96.29
C GLN A 117 34.95 -60.07 97.27
N THR A 118 35.03 -61.27 97.87
CA THR A 118 34.71 -61.66 99.29
C THR A 118 34.99 -63.17 99.44
N GLU A 119 35.43 -63.77 100.55
CA GLU A 119 36.23 -63.37 101.73
C GLU A 119 36.62 -64.69 102.47
N ASP A 120 37.70 -64.69 103.25
CA ASP A 120 38.19 -65.84 104.04
C ASP A 120 37.59 -65.90 105.46
N LEU A 121 37.86 -67.00 106.20
CA LEU A 121 37.84 -67.26 107.67
C LEU A 121 37.07 -68.57 108.01
N GLN A 122 37.37 -69.37 109.05
CA GLN A 122 38.57 -69.69 109.83
C GLN A 122 38.20 -70.88 110.75
N GLY A 123 39.16 -71.67 111.25
CA GLY A 123 38.99 -72.40 112.53
C GLY A 123 39.17 -73.92 112.49
N GLN A 124 39.95 -74.42 113.45
CA GLN A 124 40.32 -75.83 113.63
C GLN A 124 39.45 -76.51 114.71
N SER A 125 39.35 -77.85 114.70
CA SER A 125 40.09 -78.70 115.66
C SER A 125 39.40 -80.03 116.02
N LEU A 126 40.25 -81.05 116.22
CA LEU A 126 40.06 -82.30 116.97
C LEU A 126 39.10 -83.38 116.46
N ALA A 127 39.41 -84.61 116.85
CA ALA A 127 39.14 -85.82 116.09
C ALA A 127 38.44 -86.91 116.92
N MET A 128 38.17 -88.03 116.23
CA MET A 128 38.10 -89.38 116.79
C MET A 128 36.76 -89.83 117.40
N LEU A 129 35.80 -90.16 116.53
CA LEU A 129 35.01 -91.40 116.69
C LEU A 129 34.82 -92.10 115.33
N ASN A 130 35.94 -92.63 114.81
CA ASN A 130 35.94 -93.63 113.74
C ASN A 130 35.46 -94.96 114.38
N TRP A 131 34.66 -95.85 113.78
CA TRP A 131 34.90 -96.59 112.55
C TRP A 131 33.60 -97.28 112.07
N LEU A 132 32.82 -96.65 111.19
CA LEU A 132 31.77 -97.23 110.32
C LEU A 132 31.01 -96.13 109.55
N GLN A 133 31.01 -94.89 110.08
CA GLN A 133 30.42 -93.71 109.45
C GLN A 133 31.12 -93.17 108.16
N PRO A 134 32.45 -93.35 107.92
CA PRO A 134 33.10 -92.78 106.74
C PRO A 134 32.48 -93.21 105.42
N SER A 135 32.00 -94.46 105.33
CA SER A 135 31.37 -94.98 104.12
C SER A 135 30.09 -94.21 103.76
N VAL A 136 29.26 -93.84 104.75
CA VAL A 136 27.98 -93.14 104.53
C VAL A 136 28.18 -91.66 104.21
N VAL A 137 29.16 -90.99 104.83
CA VAL A 137 29.48 -89.58 104.55
C VAL A 137 30.12 -89.44 103.17
N VAL A 138 31.02 -90.36 102.79
CA VAL A 138 31.61 -90.41 101.44
C VAL A 138 30.54 -90.73 100.40
N LEU A 139 29.61 -91.68 100.65
CA LEU A 139 28.48 -91.92 99.74
C LEU A 139 27.56 -90.69 99.60
N ARG A 140 27.26 -89.97 100.68
CA ARG A 140 26.48 -88.72 100.60
C ARG A 140 27.20 -87.64 99.81
N GLY A 141 28.49 -87.43 100.06
CA GLY A 141 29.32 -86.49 99.29
C GLY A 141 29.38 -86.85 97.80
N PHE A 142 29.55 -88.14 97.49
CA PHE A 142 29.54 -88.66 96.13
C PHE A 142 28.17 -88.52 95.45
N CYS A 143 27.06 -88.74 96.18
CA CYS A 143 25.71 -88.51 95.69
C CYS A 143 25.45 -87.03 95.37
N ILE A 144 25.84 -86.11 96.26
CA ILE A 144 25.74 -84.66 96.03
C ILE A 144 26.63 -84.24 94.83
N PHE A 145 27.84 -84.80 94.71
CA PHE A 145 28.72 -84.56 93.58
C PHE A 145 28.11 -85.07 92.26
N LEU A 146 27.55 -86.28 92.24
CA LEU A 146 26.83 -86.86 91.10
C LEU A 146 25.61 -86.01 90.72
N CYS A 147 24.81 -85.55 91.68
CA CYS A 147 23.70 -84.63 91.42
C CYS A 147 24.20 -83.31 90.82
N ARG A 148 25.27 -82.71 91.36
CA ARG A 148 25.85 -81.47 90.84
C ARG A 148 26.45 -81.65 89.44
N LEU A 149 27.08 -82.79 89.18
CA LEU A 149 27.60 -83.16 87.86
C LEU A 149 26.45 -83.38 86.86
N CYS A 150 25.40 -84.10 87.26
CA CYS A 150 24.19 -84.30 86.46
C CYS A 150 23.52 -82.97 86.10
N SER A 151 23.37 -82.05 87.06
CA SER A 151 22.82 -80.70 86.81
C SER A 151 23.73 -79.87 85.91
N LYS A 152 25.05 -79.93 86.07
CA LYS A 152 26.01 -79.27 85.15
C LYS A 152 25.92 -79.83 83.73
N VAL A 153 25.87 -81.15 83.56
CA VAL A 153 25.72 -81.80 82.26
C VAL A 153 24.40 -81.39 81.59
N LYS A 154 23.28 -81.35 82.35
CA LYS A 154 21.99 -80.85 81.85
C LYS A 154 22.04 -79.38 81.44
N ALA A 155 22.68 -78.52 82.24
CA ALA A 155 22.83 -77.10 81.93
C ALA A 155 23.70 -76.86 80.68
N LEU A 156 24.82 -77.57 80.54
CA LEU A 156 25.66 -77.54 79.34
C LEU A 156 24.89 -78.04 78.11
N GLN A 157 24.08 -79.10 78.24
CA GLN A 157 23.25 -79.61 77.15
C GLN A 157 22.11 -78.65 76.74
N VAL A 158 21.65 -77.78 77.63
CA VAL A 158 20.71 -76.69 77.29
C VAL A 158 21.47 -75.57 76.55
N ALA A 159 22.60 -75.11 77.10
CA ALA A 159 23.41 -74.06 76.47
C ALA A 159 23.94 -74.46 75.08
N GLU A 160 24.27 -75.74 74.87
CA GLU A 160 24.66 -76.29 73.56
C GLU A 160 23.51 -76.20 72.55
N ARG A 161 22.28 -76.58 72.93
CA ARG A 161 21.08 -76.44 72.09
C ARG A 161 20.74 -74.99 71.79
N GLU A 162 20.87 -74.10 72.78
CA GLU A 162 20.67 -72.66 72.60
C GLU A 162 21.70 -72.07 71.63
N GLN A 163 22.98 -72.45 71.75
CA GLN A 163 24.02 -72.06 70.81
C GLN A 163 23.75 -72.59 69.40
N GLU A 164 23.28 -73.83 69.27
CA GLU A 164 22.93 -74.42 67.97
C GLU A 164 21.71 -73.70 67.34
N GLN A 165 20.72 -73.32 68.15
CA GLN A 165 19.57 -72.53 67.72
C GLN A 165 19.98 -71.11 67.28
N GLN A 166 20.85 -70.43 68.04
CA GLN A 166 21.42 -69.13 67.65
C GLN A 166 22.21 -69.25 66.35
N ARG A 167 23.04 -70.28 66.18
CA ARG A 167 23.74 -70.55 64.91
C ARG A 167 22.75 -70.68 63.74
N LYS A 168 21.67 -71.45 63.89
CA LYS A 168 20.62 -71.60 62.86
C LYS A 168 19.92 -70.27 62.56
N GLN A 169 19.60 -69.47 63.58
CA GLN A 169 19.05 -68.12 63.40
C GLN A 169 20.01 -67.19 62.66
N HIS A 170 21.31 -67.22 62.96
CA HIS A 170 22.33 -66.45 62.26
C HIS A 170 22.51 -66.88 60.81
N HIS A 171 22.43 -68.19 60.49
CA HIS A 171 22.46 -68.66 59.10
C HIS A 171 21.25 -68.13 58.32
N VAL A 172 20.03 -68.28 58.85
CA VAL A 172 18.81 -67.74 58.20
C VAL A 172 18.86 -66.21 58.04
N ALA A 173 19.41 -65.49 59.02
CA ALA A 173 19.62 -64.05 58.93
C ALA A 173 20.65 -63.67 57.86
N MET A 174 21.76 -64.42 57.75
CA MET A 174 22.77 -64.25 56.71
C MET A 174 22.18 -64.52 55.32
N ASP A 175 21.47 -65.63 55.13
CA ASP A 175 20.83 -65.99 53.86
C ASP A 175 19.82 -64.92 53.42
N LYS A 176 19.03 -64.39 54.37
CA LYS A 176 18.11 -63.27 54.12
C LYS A 176 18.84 -62.00 53.66
N LEU A 177 19.97 -61.66 54.30
CA LEU A 177 20.79 -60.50 53.93
C LEU A 177 21.48 -60.70 52.57
N LEU A 178 21.93 -61.91 52.25
CA LEU A 178 22.49 -62.24 50.93
C LEU A 178 21.46 -62.10 49.82
N LEU A 179 20.25 -62.65 49.99
CA LEU A 179 19.15 -62.48 49.05
C LEU A 179 18.74 -61.01 48.87
N GLN A 180 18.69 -60.24 49.96
CA GLN A 180 18.42 -58.81 49.91
C GLN A 180 19.52 -58.05 49.15
N THR A 181 20.80 -58.39 49.38
CA THR A 181 21.94 -57.80 48.67
C THR A 181 21.87 -58.10 47.17
N GLN A 182 21.65 -59.36 46.80
CA GLN A 182 21.51 -59.79 45.41
C GLN A 182 20.32 -59.11 44.69
N SER A 183 19.20 -58.92 45.40
CA SER A 183 18.04 -58.18 44.87
C SER A 183 18.37 -56.72 44.59
N LEU A 184 19.06 -56.04 45.52
CA LEU A 184 19.49 -54.65 45.36
C LEU A 184 20.55 -54.49 44.27
N GLU A 185 21.51 -55.42 44.15
CA GLU A 185 22.51 -55.44 43.09
C GLU A 185 21.87 -55.58 41.70
N GLN A 186 20.89 -56.47 41.56
CA GLN A 186 20.16 -56.66 40.31
C GLN A 186 19.32 -55.42 39.95
N ALA A 187 18.64 -54.79 40.93
CA ALA A 187 17.92 -53.55 40.74
C ALA A 187 18.85 -52.40 40.31
N LEU A 188 20.02 -52.27 40.97
CA LEU A 188 21.02 -51.26 40.64
C LEU A 188 21.63 -51.49 39.24
N LYS A 189 21.76 -52.75 38.81
CA LYS A 189 22.16 -53.11 37.44
C LYS A 189 21.10 -52.72 36.41
N THR A 190 19.81 -52.90 36.70
CA THR A 190 18.73 -52.45 35.79
C THR A 190 18.64 -50.93 35.72
N GLU A 191 18.74 -50.22 36.85
CA GLU A 191 18.76 -48.75 36.89
C GLU A 191 19.93 -48.17 36.08
N ARG A 192 21.14 -48.74 36.23
CA ARG A 192 22.31 -48.37 35.41
C ARG A 192 22.02 -48.51 33.91
N HIS A 193 21.32 -49.57 33.50
CA HIS A 193 20.96 -49.75 32.09
C HIS A 193 19.93 -48.71 31.62
N VAL A 194 18.88 -48.44 32.40
CA VAL A 194 17.89 -47.39 32.12
C VAL A 194 18.58 -46.03 31.94
N VAL A 195 19.46 -45.64 32.87
CA VAL A 195 20.24 -44.39 32.78
C VAL A 195 21.09 -44.33 31.50
N THR A 196 21.66 -45.44 31.03
CA THR A 196 22.39 -45.45 29.75
C THR A 196 21.50 -45.27 28.53
N GLU A 197 20.27 -45.81 28.54
CA GLU A 197 19.32 -45.61 27.44
C GLU A 197 18.73 -44.20 27.44
N GLU A 198 18.36 -43.64 28.60
CA GLU A 198 17.91 -42.25 28.71
C GLU A 198 19.00 -41.27 28.29
N LYS A 199 20.27 -41.54 28.60
CA LYS A 199 21.40 -40.74 28.10
C LYS A 199 21.50 -40.77 26.57
N LYS A 200 21.25 -41.91 25.92
CA LYS A 200 21.21 -42.00 24.45
C LYS A 200 20.04 -41.18 23.88
N LYS A 201 18.84 -41.33 24.46
CA LYS A 201 17.65 -40.54 24.06
C LYS A 201 17.89 -39.04 24.20
N LEU A 202 18.52 -38.60 25.29
CA LEU A 202 18.90 -37.20 25.49
C LEU A 202 19.85 -36.70 24.40
N THR A 203 20.90 -37.46 24.05
CA THR A 203 21.82 -37.05 22.97
C THR A 203 21.14 -37.04 21.59
N GLN A 204 20.21 -37.96 21.32
CA GLN A 204 19.39 -37.96 20.11
C GLN A 204 18.49 -36.73 20.04
N LEU A 205 17.84 -36.37 21.17
CA LEU A 205 16.98 -35.19 21.25
C LEU A 205 17.77 -33.88 21.11
N GLN A 206 18.97 -33.79 21.71
CA GLN A 206 19.89 -32.67 21.52
C GLN A 206 20.33 -32.52 20.05
N HIS A 207 20.62 -33.64 19.38
CA HIS A 207 20.94 -33.62 17.95
C HIS A 207 19.75 -33.19 17.10
N ALA A 208 18.55 -33.74 17.35
CA ALA A 208 17.32 -33.36 16.65
C ALA A 208 16.99 -31.87 16.82
N TYR A 209 17.10 -31.34 18.05
CA TYR A 209 16.93 -29.91 18.34
C TYR A 209 17.94 -29.04 17.56
N THR A 210 19.21 -29.44 17.54
CA THR A 210 20.28 -28.73 16.80
C THR A 210 20.00 -28.70 15.31
N CYS A 211 19.52 -29.81 14.73
CA CYS A 211 19.12 -29.87 13.32
C CYS A 211 17.92 -28.97 13.04
N LEU A 212 16.83 -29.07 13.83
CA LEU A 212 15.65 -28.21 13.68
C LEU A 212 15.98 -26.72 13.79
N PHE A 213 16.85 -26.34 14.73
CA PHE A 213 17.30 -24.95 14.89
C PHE A 213 18.04 -24.44 13.65
N ARG A 214 18.99 -25.23 13.13
CA ARG A 214 19.73 -24.90 11.89
C ARG A 214 18.79 -24.79 10.69
N ASP A 215 17.84 -25.72 10.57
CA ASP A 215 16.95 -25.78 9.42
C ASP A 215 15.93 -24.62 9.46
N TYR A 216 15.49 -24.20 10.66
CA TYR A 216 14.67 -23.00 10.87
C TYR A 216 15.43 -21.69 10.58
N ASP A 217 16.67 -21.55 11.07
CA ASP A 217 17.53 -20.39 10.77
C ASP A 217 17.88 -20.30 9.27
N SER A 218 18.16 -21.44 8.63
CA SER A 218 18.34 -21.53 7.17
C SER A 218 17.09 -21.10 6.41
N LYS A 219 15.91 -21.56 6.86
CA LYS A 219 14.63 -21.20 6.26
C LYS A 219 14.37 -19.68 6.39
N LEU A 220 14.49 -19.10 7.58
CA LEU A 220 14.36 -17.66 7.81
C LEU A 220 15.31 -16.85 6.91
N LYS A 221 16.58 -17.26 6.82
CA LYS A 221 17.57 -16.60 5.94
C LYS A 221 17.20 -16.72 4.46
N SER A 222 16.65 -17.85 4.03
CA SER A 222 16.20 -18.04 2.65
C SER A 222 14.96 -17.22 2.33
N GLU A 223 13.96 -17.19 3.21
CA GLU A 223 12.72 -16.41 3.08
C GLU A 223 13.01 -14.90 3.05
N VAL A 224 13.84 -14.41 3.97
CA VAL A 224 14.29 -13.00 3.96
C VAL A 224 15.05 -12.68 2.67
N LYS A 225 15.93 -13.58 2.20
CA LYS A 225 16.71 -13.36 0.97
C LYS A 225 15.85 -13.38 -0.30
N THR A 226 14.82 -14.23 -0.37
CA THR A 226 13.87 -14.24 -1.49
C THR A 226 12.98 -13.01 -1.45
N HIS A 227 12.39 -12.66 -0.29
CA HIS A 227 11.58 -11.44 -0.17
C HIS A 227 12.38 -10.17 -0.48
N LEU A 228 13.64 -10.06 -0.05
CA LEU A 228 14.50 -8.93 -0.42
C LEU A 228 14.74 -8.86 -1.92
N ARG A 229 15.01 -10.01 -2.59
CA ARG A 229 15.16 -10.05 -4.05
C ARG A 229 13.90 -9.59 -4.76
N ASP A 230 12.74 -10.12 -4.37
CA ASP A 230 11.46 -9.79 -5.00
C ASP A 230 11.10 -8.31 -4.80
N LEU A 231 11.40 -7.73 -3.63
CA LEU A 231 11.24 -6.30 -3.36
C LEU A 231 12.20 -5.44 -4.21
N CYS A 232 13.47 -5.84 -4.36
CA CYS A 232 14.41 -5.16 -5.26
C CYS A 232 13.94 -5.18 -6.71
N SER A 233 13.54 -6.34 -7.25
CA SER A 233 13.06 -6.43 -8.63
C SER A 233 11.79 -5.60 -8.87
N ARG A 234 10.85 -5.58 -7.90
CA ARG A 234 9.66 -4.71 -7.97
C ARG A 234 10.00 -3.22 -7.88
N LEU A 235 11.05 -2.85 -7.15
CA LEU A 235 11.53 -1.46 -7.07
C LEU A 235 12.13 -1.04 -8.42
N GLU A 236 13.02 -1.84 -8.99
CA GLU A 236 13.61 -1.58 -10.32
C GLU A 236 12.54 -1.50 -11.43
N GLU A 237 11.49 -2.33 -11.34
CA GLU A 237 10.34 -2.27 -12.26
C GLU A 237 9.54 -0.97 -12.11
N ALA A 238 9.30 -0.52 -10.87
CA ALA A 238 8.64 0.74 -10.60
C ALA A 238 9.47 1.94 -11.08
N GLU A 239 10.78 1.93 -10.86
CA GLU A 239 11.73 2.96 -11.35
C GLU A 239 11.74 3.02 -12.88
N ARG A 240 11.83 1.87 -13.57
CA ARG A 240 11.72 1.79 -15.04
C ARG A 240 10.37 2.31 -15.55
N ALA A 241 9.27 1.99 -14.87
CA ALA A 241 7.94 2.49 -15.22
C ALA A 241 7.78 4.00 -14.98
N LEU A 242 8.46 4.57 -13.98
CA LEU A 242 8.49 6.01 -13.73
C LEU A 242 9.30 6.74 -14.81
N ALA A 243 10.45 6.20 -15.22
CA ALA A 243 11.24 6.75 -16.33
C ALA A 243 10.42 6.82 -17.63
N LEU A 244 9.76 5.72 -18.02
CA LEU A 244 8.91 5.69 -19.22
C LEU A 244 7.72 6.67 -19.15
N LYS A 245 7.17 6.90 -17.95
CA LYS A 245 6.13 7.92 -17.75
C LYS A 245 6.69 9.34 -17.85
N GLN A 246 7.91 9.57 -17.38
CA GLN A 246 8.57 10.87 -17.51
C GLN A 246 8.87 11.18 -18.98
N ASP A 247 9.40 10.23 -19.74
CA ASP A 247 9.61 10.36 -21.19
C ASP A 247 8.31 10.69 -21.94
N LEU A 248 7.19 10.09 -21.54
CA LEU A 248 5.86 10.38 -22.12
C LEU A 248 5.38 11.78 -21.74
N ILE A 249 5.57 12.20 -20.48
CA ILE A 249 5.23 13.56 -20.03
C ILE A 249 6.00 14.60 -20.83
N ASP A 250 7.30 14.38 -21.08
CA ASP A 250 8.13 15.36 -21.77
C ASP A 250 7.83 15.43 -23.28
N LYS A 251 7.47 14.31 -23.93
CA LYS A 251 6.88 14.31 -25.28
C LYS A 251 5.56 15.07 -25.36
N LEU A 252 4.64 14.83 -24.42
CA LEU A 252 3.36 15.54 -24.38
C LEU A 252 3.54 17.05 -24.14
N LYS A 253 4.57 17.47 -23.39
CA LYS A 253 4.93 18.90 -23.28
C LYS A 253 5.42 19.46 -24.61
N GLU A 254 6.31 18.75 -25.32
CA GLU A 254 6.81 19.16 -26.63
C GLU A 254 5.66 19.31 -27.65
N GLU A 255 4.74 18.35 -27.71
CA GLU A 255 3.52 18.42 -28.52
C GLU A 255 2.63 19.62 -28.14
N VAL A 256 2.48 19.92 -26.85
CA VAL A 256 1.71 21.09 -26.37
C VAL A 256 2.36 22.41 -26.77
N GLU A 257 3.69 22.55 -26.68
CA GLU A 257 4.37 23.77 -27.15
C GLU A 257 4.29 23.93 -28.68
N GLN A 258 4.38 22.83 -29.44
CA GLN A 258 4.18 22.86 -30.90
C GLN A 258 2.74 23.25 -31.29
N GLN A 259 1.75 22.76 -30.54
CA GLN A 259 0.35 23.14 -30.72
C GLN A 259 0.09 24.60 -30.35
N LYS A 260 0.73 25.14 -29.30
CA LYS A 260 0.66 26.57 -28.94
C LYS A 260 1.18 27.46 -30.07
N GLY A 261 2.37 27.18 -30.61
CA GLY A 261 2.91 27.94 -31.74
C GLY A 261 2.02 27.87 -32.99
N SER A 262 1.29 26.76 -33.17
CA SER A 262 0.26 26.66 -34.23
C SER A 262 -0.97 27.52 -33.91
N LEU A 263 -1.42 27.53 -32.67
CA LEU A 263 -2.58 28.30 -32.19
C LEU A 263 -2.37 29.82 -32.26
N GLU A 264 -1.14 30.30 -32.07
CA GLU A 264 -0.75 31.71 -32.23
C GLU A 264 -1.05 32.28 -33.63
N THR A 265 -1.18 31.41 -34.66
CA THR A 265 -1.58 31.85 -36.01
C THR A 265 -3.07 32.17 -36.13
N VAL A 266 -3.93 31.62 -35.25
CA VAL A 266 -5.38 31.76 -35.35
C VAL A 266 -5.83 33.22 -35.16
N PRO A 267 -5.39 33.98 -34.12
CA PRO A 267 -5.72 35.40 -34.00
C PRO A 267 -5.29 36.24 -35.21
N VAL A 268 -4.15 35.93 -35.83
CA VAL A 268 -3.65 36.64 -37.03
C VAL A 268 -4.57 36.39 -38.22
N LEU A 269 -4.95 35.12 -38.46
CA LEU A 269 -5.87 34.77 -39.54
C LEU A 269 -7.29 35.31 -39.29
N THR A 270 -7.75 35.36 -38.04
CA THR A 270 -9.02 36.00 -37.66
C THR A 270 -9.00 37.49 -37.97
N ALA A 271 -7.97 38.22 -37.52
CA ALA A 271 -7.81 39.64 -37.84
C ALA A 271 -7.72 39.90 -39.35
N GLN A 272 -7.02 39.03 -40.09
CA GLN A 272 -6.92 39.12 -41.55
C GLN A 272 -8.29 38.97 -42.25
N ALA A 273 -9.13 38.06 -41.77
CA ALA A 273 -10.50 37.88 -42.27
C ALA A 273 -11.42 39.06 -41.90
N GLU A 274 -11.24 39.65 -40.72
CA GLU A 274 -11.98 40.85 -40.29
C GLU A 274 -11.61 42.08 -41.13
N ILE A 275 -10.31 42.27 -41.43
CA ILE A 275 -9.83 43.34 -42.33
C ILE A 275 -10.45 43.17 -43.72
N TYR A 276 -10.34 41.99 -44.34
CA TYR A 276 -10.93 41.76 -45.67
C TYR A 276 -12.46 41.95 -45.69
N LYS A 277 -13.15 41.60 -44.60
CA LYS A 277 -14.59 41.87 -44.46
C LYS A 277 -14.88 43.37 -44.38
N ALA A 278 -14.07 44.14 -43.65
CA ALA A 278 -14.20 45.59 -43.57
C ALA A 278 -13.92 46.26 -44.92
N ASP A 279 -12.84 45.89 -45.59
CA ASP A 279 -12.47 46.39 -46.93
C ASP A 279 -13.56 46.10 -47.95
N PHE A 280 -14.10 44.88 -47.98
CA PHE A 280 -15.22 44.51 -48.85
C PHE A 280 -16.47 45.35 -48.61
N LEU A 281 -16.82 45.61 -47.34
CA LEU A 281 -17.98 46.45 -47.00
C LEU A 281 -17.76 47.91 -47.40
N ALA A 282 -16.55 48.44 -47.20
CA ALA A 282 -16.19 49.80 -47.59
C ALA A 282 -16.22 49.98 -49.12
N GLU A 283 -15.66 49.03 -49.88
CA GLU A 283 -15.72 49.03 -51.35
C GLU A 283 -17.19 48.92 -51.83
N ARG A 284 -18.01 48.08 -51.20
CA ARG A 284 -19.44 47.96 -51.53
C ARG A 284 -20.19 49.27 -51.28
N GLU A 285 -19.97 49.93 -50.14
CA GLU A 285 -20.58 51.23 -49.83
C GLU A 285 -20.11 52.33 -50.80
N ALA A 286 -18.83 52.34 -51.18
CA ALA A 286 -18.30 53.24 -52.20
C ALA A 286 -18.95 52.99 -53.58
N ARG A 287 -19.17 51.72 -53.94
CA ARG A 287 -19.84 51.29 -55.17
C ARG A 287 -21.31 51.70 -55.21
N GLU A 288 -22.02 51.51 -54.09
CA GLU A 288 -23.42 51.93 -53.90
C GLU A 288 -23.55 53.46 -54.08
N LYS A 289 -22.70 54.25 -53.40
CA LYS A 289 -22.65 55.73 -53.53
C LYS A 289 -22.32 56.19 -54.96
N LEU A 290 -21.45 55.47 -55.67
CA LEU A 290 -21.12 55.79 -57.05
C LEU A 290 -22.27 55.45 -58.01
N ASN A 291 -22.98 54.34 -57.78
CA ASN A 291 -24.17 54.00 -58.56
C ASN A 291 -25.32 55.00 -58.32
N GLN A 292 -25.53 55.43 -57.07
CA GLN A 292 -26.54 56.44 -56.74
C GLN A 292 -26.27 57.78 -57.45
N LYS A 293 -25.01 58.26 -57.44
CA LYS A 293 -24.61 59.45 -58.22
C LYS A 293 -24.76 59.27 -59.73
N LYS A 294 -24.55 58.07 -60.25
CA LYS A 294 -24.76 57.76 -61.67
C LYS A 294 -26.25 57.88 -62.03
N GLU A 295 -27.14 57.36 -61.19
CA GLU A 295 -28.60 57.47 -61.37
C GLU A 295 -29.06 58.93 -61.28
N GLU A 296 -28.60 59.68 -60.27
CA GLU A 296 -28.87 61.13 -60.13
C GLU A 296 -28.45 61.95 -61.38
N LEU A 297 -27.27 61.66 -61.94
CA LEU A 297 -26.77 62.33 -63.15
C LEU A 297 -27.51 61.88 -64.41
N GLN A 298 -27.92 60.61 -64.49
CA GLN A 298 -28.73 60.10 -65.59
C GLN A 298 -30.12 60.75 -65.61
N ASP A 299 -30.75 60.93 -64.45
CA ASP A 299 -32.03 61.64 -64.33
C ASP A 299 -31.92 63.13 -64.67
N GLN A 300 -30.83 63.79 -64.25
CA GLN A 300 -30.55 65.16 -64.67
C GLN A 300 -30.38 65.28 -66.19
N LEU A 301 -29.67 64.34 -66.82
CA LEU A 301 -29.50 64.29 -68.27
C LEU A 301 -30.83 64.03 -69.00
N ASN A 302 -31.62 63.06 -68.52
CA ASN A 302 -32.95 62.75 -69.04
C ASN A 302 -33.86 63.98 -68.98
N LYS A 303 -33.87 64.69 -67.84
CA LYS A 303 -34.66 65.90 -67.65
C LYS A 303 -34.22 67.03 -68.59
N ALA A 304 -32.91 67.28 -68.71
CA ALA A 304 -32.37 68.26 -69.65
C ALA A 304 -32.75 67.92 -71.11
N MET A 305 -32.71 66.65 -71.49
CA MET A 305 -33.17 66.19 -72.81
C MET A 305 -34.67 66.46 -73.02
N THR A 306 -35.53 66.18 -72.03
CA THR A 306 -36.97 66.50 -72.13
C THR A 306 -37.25 68.00 -72.20
N ASP A 307 -36.48 68.83 -71.49
CA ASP A 307 -36.61 70.29 -71.57
C ASP A 307 -36.11 70.84 -72.92
N ILE A 308 -35.05 70.28 -73.49
CA ILE A 308 -34.61 70.58 -74.86
C ILE A 308 -35.72 70.21 -75.86
N GLU A 309 -36.33 69.04 -75.72
CA GLU A 309 -37.41 68.59 -76.59
C GLU A 309 -38.65 69.48 -76.49
N ARG A 310 -39.05 69.85 -75.27
CA ARG A 310 -40.13 70.82 -74.99
C ARG A 310 -39.81 72.19 -75.60
N LEU A 311 -38.60 72.71 -75.41
CA LEU A 311 -38.21 74.02 -75.95
C LEU A 311 -38.14 74.02 -77.49
N LYS A 312 -37.79 72.89 -78.15
CA LYS A 312 -37.93 72.74 -79.61
C LYS A 312 -39.41 72.72 -80.03
N GLN A 313 -40.28 72.04 -79.29
CA GLN A 313 -41.73 72.04 -79.56
C GLN A 313 -42.33 73.43 -79.38
N GLU A 314 -41.90 74.18 -78.36
CA GLU A 314 -42.28 75.59 -78.18
C GLU A 314 -41.71 76.49 -79.28
N ALA A 315 -40.45 76.32 -79.68
CA ALA A 315 -39.85 77.10 -80.76
C ALA A 315 -40.56 76.85 -82.10
N THR A 316 -40.90 75.60 -82.40
CA THR A 316 -41.69 75.26 -83.61
C THR A 316 -43.15 75.72 -83.52
N SER A 317 -43.77 75.73 -82.33
CA SER A 317 -45.12 76.29 -82.15
C SER A 317 -45.13 77.82 -82.25
N ARG A 318 -44.12 78.50 -81.72
CA ARG A 318 -43.89 79.95 -81.90
C ARG A 318 -43.67 80.26 -83.38
N ALA A 319 -42.77 79.56 -84.07
CA ALA A 319 -42.56 79.73 -85.51
C ALA A 319 -43.83 79.51 -86.34
N ARG A 320 -44.67 78.51 -86.00
CA ARG A 320 -45.99 78.30 -86.62
C ARG A 320 -46.96 79.45 -86.34
N MET A 321 -46.98 79.98 -85.11
CA MET A 321 -47.83 81.13 -84.75
C MET A 321 -47.36 82.42 -85.45
N GLU A 322 -46.05 82.60 -85.60
CA GLU A 322 -45.43 83.72 -86.30
C GLU A 322 -45.70 83.65 -87.81
N GLN A 323 -45.63 82.44 -88.40
CA GLN A 323 -46.08 82.16 -89.76
C GLN A 323 -47.60 82.42 -89.94
N MET A 324 -48.42 82.15 -88.93
CA MET A 324 -49.85 82.47 -88.94
C MET A 324 -50.10 84.00 -88.84
N LYS A 325 -49.30 84.74 -88.07
CA LYS A 325 -49.37 86.21 -88.01
C LYS A 325 -48.94 86.87 -89.33
N LEU A 326 -47.90 86.35 -89.98
CA LEU A 326 -47.44 86.81 -91.30
C LEU A 326 -48.54 86.68 -92.37
N ARG A 327 -49.41 85.66 -92.28
CA ARG A 327 -50.59 85.51 -93.16
C ARG A 327 -51.70 86.55 -92.95
N HIS A 328 -51.60 87.42 -91.95
CA HIS A 328 -52.54 88.52 -91.67
C HIS A 328 -51.90 89.92 -91.78
N LEU A 329 -50.64 90.00 -92.25
CA LEU A 329 -49.90 91.25 -92.39
C LEU A 329 -49.35 91.51 -93.81
N GLU A 330 -49.67 90.63 -94.77
CA GLU A 330 -49.53 90.92 -96.19
C GLU A 330 -50.89 90.90 -96.88
N ASP A 331 -51.21 92.00 -97.59
CA ASP A 331 -52.33 92.07 -98.51
C ASP A 331 -52.11 91.12 -99.69
N PHE A 332 -53.15 90.34 -100.02
CA PHE A 332 -53.27 89.59 -101.28
C PHE A 332 -53.24 90.54 -102.50
N PRO A 333 -53.01 90.07 -103.77
CA PRO A 333 -53.02 88.66 -104.23
C PRO A 333 -51.94 88.25 -105.27
N ALA A 334 -51.83 86.95 -105.58
CA ALA A 334 -51.87 86.44 -106.97
C ALA A 334 -51.89 84.89 -107.07
N ARG A 335 -52.87 84.36 -107.81
CA ARG A 335 -52.85 83.07 -108.55
C ARG A 335 -52.64 83.48 -110.02
N PRO A 336 -51.96 82.74 -110.95
CA PRO A 336 -52.31 81.36 -111.31
C PRO A 336 -51.11 80.49 -111.83
N PRO A 337 -51.21 79.57 -112.83
CA PRO A 337 -51.24 78.12 -112.54
C PRO A 337 -50.29 77.23 -113.39
N ASN A 338 -50.03 75.97 -112.99
CA ASN A 338 -49.97 74.86 -113.96
C ASN A 338 -50.11 73.43 -113.38
N ILE A 339 -50.33 72.47 -114.28
CA ILE A 339 -50.71 71.04 -114.15
C ILE A 339 -49.57 70.25 -114.91
N PRO A 340 -49.21 68.94 -114.74
CA PRO A 340 -50.07 67.76 -114.55
C PRO A 340 -49.45 66.62 -113.64
N PRO A 341 -49.62 65.28 -113.82
CA PRO A 341 -49.91 64.34 -112.70
C PRO A 341 -48.94 63.10 -112.72
N PRO A 342 -49.32 61.81 -112.47
CA PRO A 342 -50.34 61.14 -111.63
C PRO A 342 -49.74 60.05 -110.68
N GLN A 343 -50.61 59.21 -110.09
CA GLN A 343 -50.33 57.86 -109.51
C GLN A 343 -49.49 57.81 -108.21
N GLY A 344 -49.68 56.81 -107.32
CA GLY A 344 -50.57 55.65 -107.37
C GLY A 344 -51.02 55.16 -105.98
N ALA A 345 -52.01 54.26 -105.99
CA ALA A 345 -52.42 53.46 -104.82
C ALA A 345 -52.02 51.99 -105.05
N ALA A 346 -52.00 51.21 -103.97
CA ALA A 346 -51.28 49.94 -103.82
C ALA A 346 -49.74 50.12 -103.91
N GLY A 347 -48.93 49.66 -102.96
CA GLY A 347 -49.21 48.70 -101.90
C GLY A 347 -48.47 47.40 -102.16
N VAL A 348 -47.15 47.43 -102.01
CA VAL A 348 -46.20 46.38 -101.63
C VAL A 348 -44.93 47.15 -101.26
N GLU A 349 -44.54 47.19 -99.99
CA GLU A 349 -43.12 47.33 -99.63
C GLU A 349 -42.70 46.01 -99.03
N ASP A 350 -41.52 45.54 -99.42
CA ASP A 350 -41.03 44.20 -99.10
C ASP A 350 -40.98 43.96 -97.60
N LEU A 351 -41.58 42.84 -97.20
CA LEU A 351 -41.38 42.26 -95.88
C LEU A 351 -39.89 41.90 -95.77
N PRO A 352 -39.11 42.44 -94.82
CA PRO A 352 -37.72 41.99 -94.67
C PRO A 352 -37.72 40.52 -94.24
N ASP A 353 -36.99 39.67 -94.98
CA ASP A 353 -36.81 38.25 -94.66
C ASP A 353 -36.08 38.10 -93.31
N LEU A 354 -36.87 38.01 -92.23
CA LEU A 354 -36.42 37.82 -90.86
C LEU A 354 -35.97 36.38 -90.65
N CYS A 355 -34.78 36.03 -91.16
CA CYS A 355 -34.22 34.69 -91.06
C CYS A 355 -33.13 34.54 -89.99
N CYS A 356 -33.07 33.37 -89.34
CA CYS A 356 -32.05 33.07 -88.34
C CYS A 356 -30.70 32.74 -89.02
N PRO A 357 -29.59 33.43 -88.70
CA PRO A 357 -28.32 33.25 -89.42
C PRO A 357 -27.62 31.90 -89.16
N LYS A 358 -28.03 31.12 -88.14
CA LYS A 358 -27.43 29.80 -87.81
C LYS A 358 -28.07 28.64 -88.59
N CYS A 359 -29.36 28.73 -88.92
CA CYS A 359 -30.17 27.63 -89.46
C CYS A 359 -31.06 28.02 -90.66
N GLN A 360 -31.11 29.30 -91.04
CA GLN A 360 -31.89 29.87 -92.14
C GLN A 360 -33.41 29.64 -92.04
N TYR A 361 -33.92 29.42 -90.83
CA TYR A 361 -35.36 29.45 -90.53
C TYR A 361 -35.92 30.86 -90.77
N LEU A 362 -36.96 30.97 -91.61
CA LEU A 362 -37.71 32.21 -91.85
C LEU A 362 -38.79 32.39 -90.77
N ALA A 363 -38.76 33.51 -90.06
CA ALA A 363 -39.80 33.91 -89.12
C ALA A 363 -40.73 34.96 -89.78
N PRO A 364 -42.06 34.89 -89.52
CA PRO A 364 -43.02 35.85 -90.08
C PRO A 364 -43.01 37.23 -89.39
N ASP A 365 -42.40 37.32 -88.21
CA ASP A 365 -42.30 38.54 -87.39
C ASP A 365 -41.05 38.50 -86.49
N MET A 366 -40.72 39.64 -85.87
CA MET A 366 -39.47 39.79 -85.13
C MET A 366 -39.46 39.06 -83.78
N ASP A 367 -40.61 38.99 -83.08
CA ASP A 367 -40.70 38.32 -81.78
C ASP A 367 -40.52 36.81 -81.96
N THR A 368 -41.14 36.23 -83.00
CA THR A 368 -40.94 34.84 -83.41
C THR A 368 -39.47 34.55 -83.77
N LEU A 369 -38.78 35.49 -84.45
CA LEU A 369 -37.34 35.35 -84.70
C LEU A 369 -36.53 35.39 -83.38
N GLN A 370 -36.88 36.29 -82.45
CA GLN A 370 -36.11 36.48 -81.22
C GLN A 370 -36.19 35.27 -80.29
N ILE A 371 -37.36 34.65 -80.17
CA ILE A 371 -37.55 33.39 -79.44
C ILE A 371 -36.71 32.28 -80.09
N HIS A 372 -36.83 32.11 -81.40
CA HIS A 372 -36.09 31.07 -82.13
C HIS A 372 -34.56 31.25 -82.03
N VAL A 373 -34.06 32.47 -82.15
CA VAL A 373 -32.62 32.79 -82.04
C VAL A 373 -32.09 32.48 -80.63
N MET A 374 -32.89 32.68 -79.59
CA MET A 374 -32.50 32.42 -78.20
C MET A 374 -32.33 30.93 -77.89
N ASP A 375 -33.18 30.07 -78.48
CA ASP A 375 -33.05 28.60 -78.39
C ASP A 375 -32.01 28.06 -79.37
N CYS A 376 -31.87 28.65 -80.56
CA CYS A 376 -31.00 28.15 -81.63
C CYS A 376 -29.52 28.52 -81.43
N ILE A 377 -29.16 29.52 -80.63
CA ILE A 377 -27.76 29.91 -80.38
C ILE A 377 -27.05 29.05 -79.31
N GLN A 378 -27.80 28.30 -78.49
CA GLN A 378 -27.24 27.20 -77.69
C GLN A 378 -26.67 26.07 -78.59
#